data_AF-A0A1A8KI05-F1
#
_entry.id   AF-A0A1A8KI05-F1
#
_cell.length_a   1.000
_cell.length_b   1.000
_cell.length_c   1.000
_cell.angle_alpha   90.00
_cell.angle_beta   90.00
_cell.angle_gamma   90.00
#
_symmetry.space_group_name_H-M   'P 1'
#
loop_
_entity.id
_entity.type
_entity.pdbx_description
1 polymer ?
#
loop_
_entity_poly.entity_id
_entity_poly.type
_entity_poly.pdbx_seq_one_letter_code
_entity_poly.pdbx_strand_id
1 'polypeptide(L)' 'LICSVPRNQKFMVSDHALFPAHVSVDHLKADAMGLPQESFLLRLSLSQKGFRTAMILVANTQSDKEEWMKTLSCG' A
#
# COMPACT_ATOMS: atom_id res chain seq x y z
N LEU A 1 6.28 -6.88 4.08
CA LEU A 1 4.90 -6.35 4.08
C LEU A 1 3.99 -7.41 3.48
N ILE A 2 2.91 -7.76 4.18
CA ILE A 2 1.91 -8.73 3.72
C ILE A 2 0.60 -7.98 3.51
N CYS A 3 -0.01 -8.13 2.34
CA CYS A 3 -1.33 -7.60 2.03
C CYS A 3 -2.32 -8.77 1.99
N SER A 4 -3.37 -8.71 2.81
CA SER A 4 -4.37 -9.77 2.88
C SER A 4 -5.78 -9.21 2.82
N VAL A 5 -6.73 -10.04 2.38
CA VAL A 5 -8.15 -9.71 2.35
C VAL A 5 -8.94 -10.68 3.24
N PRO A 6 -9.96 -10.20 3.97
CA PRO A 6 -10.82 -11.08 4.73
C PRO A 6 -11.70 -11.93 3.79
N ARG A 7 -11.76 -13.23 4.03
CA ARG A 7 -12.59 -14.19 3.29
C ARG A 7 -13.05 -15.30 4.23
N ASN A 8 -14.36 -15.43 4.44
CA ASN A 8 -14.98 -16.48 5.26
C ASN A 8 -14.35 -16.63 6.66
N GLN A 9 -14.25 -15.52 7.42
CA GLN A 9 -13.63 -15.46 8.76
C GLN A 9 -12.12 -15.80 8.79
N LYS A 10 -11.47 -15.92 7.63
CA LYS A 10 -10.02 -16.11 7.49
C LYS A 10 -9.43 -14.95 6.69
N PHE A 11 -8.10 -14.83 6.70
CA PHE A 11 -7.37 -13.90 5.84
C PHE A 11 -6.68 -14.67 4.72
N MET A 12 -6.83 -14.19 3.49
CA MET A 12 -6.14 -14.73 2.33
C MET A 12 -5.07 -13.73 1.88
N VAL A 13 -3.82 -14.17 1.81
CA VAL A 13 -2.71 -13.34 1.33
C VAL A 13 -2.95 -13.02 -0.14
N SER A 14 -3.05 -11.73 -0.45
CA SER A 14 -3.26 -11.21 -1.81
C SER A 14 -1.94 -10.88 -2.49
N ASP A 15 -0.97 -10.35 -1.74
CA ASP A 15 0.39 -10.13 -2.18
C ASP A 15 1.34 -9.95 -0.98
N HIS A 16 2.64 -10.07 -1.20
CA HIS A 16 3.66 -9.71 -0.20
C HIS A 16 5.00 -9.40 -0.86
N ALA A 17 5.81 -8.61 -0.16
CA ALA A 17 7.19 -8.32 -0.51
C ALA A 17 8.06 -8.18 0.74
N LEU A 18 9.37 -8.35 0.61
CA LEU A 18 10.31 -8.11 1.69
C LEU A 18 10.27 -6.64 2.09
N PHE A 19 10.02 -6.38 3.38
CA PHE A 19 10.07 -5.02 3.93
C PHE A 19 11.37 -4.86 4.72
N PRO A 20 12.10 -3.75 4.55
CA PRO A 20 11.74 -2.59 3.73
C PRO A 20 12.18 -2.66 2.26
N ALA A 21 13.13 -3.54 1.93
CA ALA A 21 13.87 -3.54 0.66
C ALA A 21 13.03 -3.49 -0.64
N HIS A 22 11.82 -4.05 -0.63
CA HIS A 22 10.95 -4.12 -1.82
C HIS A 22 9.63 -3.40 -1.65
N VAL A 23 9.56 -2.46 -0.71
CA VAL A 23 8.37 -1.67 -0.40
C VAL A 23 8.69 -0.20 -0.54
N SER A 24 7.83 0.54 -1.23
CA SER A 24 7.91 2.00 -1.30
C SER A 24 6.51 2.57 -1.38
N VAL A 25 6.36 3.82 -0.92
CA VAL A 25 5.10 4.55 -0.95
C VAL A 25 5.28 5.91 -1.58
N ASP A 26 4.24 6.41 -2.24
CA ASP A 26 4.29 7.68 -2.94
C ASP A 26 2.98 8.45 -2.82
N HIS A 27 3.12 9.78 -2.83
CA HIS A 27 1.98 10.68 -2.92
C HIS A 27 1.32 10.56 -4.29
N LEU A 28 -0.01 10.60 -4.29
CA LEU A 28 -0.82 10.65 -5.50
C LEU A 28 -1.41 12.05 -5.65
N LYS A 29 -1.54 12.50 -6.90
CA LYS A 29 -2.40 13.64 -7.25
C LYS A 29 -3.86 13.17 -7.22
N ALA A 30 -4.40 13.01 -6.02
CA ALA A 30 -5.72 12.39 -5.79
C ALA A 30 -6.84 13.09 -6.57
N ASP A 31 -6.91 14.42 -6.51
CA ASP A 31 -7.92 15.22 -7.24
C ASP A 31 -7.89 14.99 -8.75
N ALA A 32 -6.69 14.99 -9.34
CA ALA A 32 -6.53 14.82 -10.78
C ALA A 32 -6.95 13.42 -11.26
N MET A 33 -7.03 12.45 -10.35
CA MET A 33 -7.46 11.08 -10.61
C MET A 33 -8.88 10.77 -10.08
N GLY A 34 -9.58 11.76 -9.50
CA GLY A 34 -10.89 11.56 -8.89
C GLY A 34 -10.88 10.61 -7.69
N LEU A 35 -9.75 10.54 -6.97
CA LEU A 35 -9.58 9.69 -5.79
C LEU A 35 -9.74 10.51 -4.50
N PRO A 36 -10.09 9.87 -3.36
CA PRO A 36 -10.05 10.52 -2.05
C PRO A 36 -8.68 11.11 -1.74
N GLN A 37 -8.63 12.24 -1.03
CA GLN A 37 -7.36 12.90 -0.65
C GLN A 37 -6.47 12.00 0.20
N GLU A 38 -7.07 11.10 0.96
CA GLU A 38 -6.45 10.11 1.83
C GLU A 38 -5.80 8.95 1.04
N SER A 39 -5.82 9.04 -0.30
CA SER A 39 -5.17 8.07 -1.18
C SER A 39 -3.66 8.24 -1.25
N PHE A 40 -2.95 7.12 -1.27
CA PHE A 40 -1.52 7.05 -1.55
C PHE A 40 -1.20 5.75 -2.32
N LEU A 41 -0.03 5.72 -2.95
CA LEU A 41 0.41 4.58 -3.73
C LEU A 41 1.34 3.71 -2.90
N LEU A 42 1.11 2.40 -2.91
CA LEU A 42 2.03 1.39 -2.40
C LEU A 42 2.62 0.62 -3.59
N ARG A 43 3.95 0.54 -3.66
CA ARG A 43 4.66 -0.22 -4.68
C ARG A 43 5.46 -1.36 -4.05
N LEU A 44 5.30 -2.54 -4.64
CA LEU A 44 6.08 -3.73 -4.35
C LEU A 44 7.01 -4.01 -5.54
N SER A 45 8.31 -3.72 -5.41
CA SER A 45 9.25 -3.81 -6.54
C SER A 45 9.63 -5.25 -6.91
N LEU A 46 9.61 -6.14 -5.92
CA LEU A 46 9.74 -7.59 -6.08
C LEU A 46 8.68 -8.25 -5.20
N SER A 47 7.47 -8.39 -5.74
CA SER A 47 6.38 -9.09 -5.07
C SER A 47 6.52 -10.61 -5.26
N GLN A 48 5.84 -11.39 -4.44
CA GLN A 48 5.82 -12.85 -4.59
C GLN A 48 5.27 -13.32 -5.94
N LYS A 49 4.48 -12.49 -6.62
CA LYS A 49 3.98 -12.78 -7.96
C LYS A 49 5.06 -12.69 -9.04
N GLY A 50 6.29 -12.29 -8.69
CA GLY A 50 7.44 -12.20 -9.59
C GLY A 50 7.47 -10.93 -10.45
N PHE A 51 6.48 -10.04 -10.29
CA PHE A 51 6.36 -8.79 -11.03
C PHE A 51 6.19 -7.60 -10.09
N ARG A 52 6.41 -6.39 -10.59
CA ARG A 52 6.13 -5.16 -9.83
C ARG A 52 4.63 -5.02 -9.61
N THR A 53 4.21 -4.88 -8.36
CA THR A 53 2.81 -4.62 -8.00
C THR A 53 2.67 -3.16 -7.56
N ALA A 54 1.62 -2.49 -8.02
CA ALA A 54 1.23 -1.16 -7.55
C ALA A 54 -0.21 -1.20 -7.05
N MET A 55 -0.45 -0.68 -5.85
CA MET A 55 -1.77 -0.64 -5.21
C MET A 55 -2.08 0.77 -4.73
N ILE A 56 -3.27 1.25 -5.04
CA ILE A 56 -3.80 2.49 -4.47
C ILE A 56 -4.48 2.11 -3.16
N LEU A 57 -4.01 2.71 -2.06
CA LEU A 57 -4.59 2.55 -0.74
C LEU A 57 -5.27 3.85 -0.34
N VAL A 58 -6.43 3.76 0.30
CA VAL A 58 -7.16 4.90 0.86
C VAL A 58 -7.16 4.73 2.38
N ALA A 59 -6.57 5.66 3.10
CA ALA A 59 -6.59 5.64 4.55
C ALA A 59 -7.96 6.12 5.09
N ASN A 60 -8.27 5.78 6.34
CA ASN A 60 -9.51 6.23 6.97
C ASN A 60 -9.52 7.73 7.24
N THR A 61 -8.36 8.30 7.56
CA THR A 61 -8.17 9.72 7.81
C THR A 61 -6.87 10.23 7.19
N GLN A 62 -6.74 11.55 7.05
CA GLN A 62 -5.52 12.18 6.57
C GLN A 62 -4.32 11.90 7.51
N SER A 63 -4.54 11.89 8.83
CA SER A 63 -3.50 11.54 9.80
C SER A 63 -3.05 10.09 9.68
N ASP A 64 -3.98 9.15 9.43
CA ASP A 64 -3.63 7.75 9.19
C ASP A 64 -2.78 7.60 7.92
N LYS A 65 -3.12 8.33 6.85
CA LYS A 65 -2.32 8.33 5.61
C LYS A 65 -0.90 8.77 5.90
N GLU A 66 -0.71 9.88 6.61
CA GLU A 66 0.61 10.43 6.92
C GLU A 66 1.44 9.45 7.76
N GLU A 67 0.83 8.84 8.78
CA GLU A 67 1.51 7.85 9.63
C GLU A 67 1.88 6.60 8.82
N TRP A 68 0.96 6.05 8.01
CA TRP A 68 1.25 4.92 7.13
C TRP A 68 2.38 5.23 6.15
N MET A 69 2.34 6.39 5.50
CA MET A 69 3.37 6.78 4.56
C MET A 69 4.72 6.93 5.25
N LYS A 70 4.76 7.49 6.45
CA LYS A 70 5.98 7.60 7.25
C LYS A 70 6.52 6.23 7.65
N THR A 71 5.69 5.38 8.26
CA THR A 71 6.10 4.03 8.69
C THR A 71 6.63 3.19 7.52
N LEU A 72 5.96 3.25 6.37
CA LEU A 72 6.33 2.44 5.19
C LEU A 72 7.51 3.02 4.42
N SER A 73 7.87 4.28 4.63
CA SER A 73 9.06 4.92 4.05
C SER A 73 10.33 4.75 4.91
N CYS A 74 10.19 4.41 6.20
CA CYS A 74 11.29 4.39 7.17
C CYS A 74 12.01 3.03 7.27
N GLY A 75 12.49 2.46 6.16
CA GLY A 75 13.36 1.28 6.24
C GLY A 75 14.46 1.22 5.21
#